data_AF-A0A6A6M5S0-F1
#
_entry.id   AF-A0A6A6M5S0-F1
#
_cell.length_a   1.000
_cell.length_b   1.000
_cell.length_c   1.000
_cell.angle_alpha   90.00
_cell.angle_beta   90.00
_cell.angle_gamma   90.00
#
_symmetry.space_group_name_H-M   'P 1'
#
loop_
_entity.id
_entity.type
_entity.pdbx_description
1 polymer ?
#
loop_
_entity_poly.entity_id
_entity_poly.type
_entity_poly.pdbx_seq_one_letter_code
_entity_poly.pdbx_strand_id
1 'polypeptide(L)'
;MLRKNWLLKIRHPFVTAAEILLPTIVMLLLIAIRTRVDTRIHPAQPYIREDMFVEVGKGISPNFQLVLESLLAEEEFLAFAPDTEETRIDPLPVDEVSFN
;
A
#
# COMPACT_ATOMS: atom_id res chain seq x y z
N MET A 1 -22.94 13.40 -49.54
CA MET A 1 -22.95 14.50 -48.54
C MET A 1 -21.57 14.83 -47.97
N LEU A 2 -20.64 13.88 -47.78
CA LEU A 2 -19.32 14.16 -47.16
C LEU A 2 -18.42 15.16 -47.91
N ARG A 3 -18.46 15.20 -49.24
CA ARG A 3 -17.57 16.03 -50.06
C ARG A 3 -17.73 17.54 -49.81
N LYS A 4 -18.94 18.00 -49.46
CA LYS A 4 -19.20 19.42 -49.14
C LYS A 4 -18.61 19.82 -47.79
N ASN A 5 -18.71 18.95 -46.77
CA ASN A 5 -18.09 19.16 -45.45
C ASN A 5 -16.56 19.09 -45.52
N TRP A 6 -16.02 18.21 -46.36
CA TRP A 6 -14.59 18.12 -46.59
C TRP A 6 -14.01 19.40 -47.24
N LEU A 7 -14.73 19.98 -48.20
CA LEU A 7 -14.33 21.24 -48.83
C LEU A 7 -14.31 22.42 -47.85
N LEU A 8 -15.24 22.44 -46.89
CA LEU A 8 -15.30 23.44 -45.83
C LEU A 8 -14.13 23.29 -44.83
N LYS A 9 -13.75 22.05 -44.48
CA LYS A 9 -12.58 21.78 -43.62
C LYS A 9 -11.26 22.25 -44.27
N ILE A 10 -11.10 22.07 -45.58
CA ILE A 10 -9.90 22.54 -46.31
C ILE A 10 -9.79 24.07 -46.31
N ARG A 11 -10.91 24.78 -46.37
CA ARG A 11 -10.94 26.26 -46.38
C ARG A 11 -10.60 26.88 -45.02
N HIS A 12 -10.74 26.11 -43.92
CA HIS A 12 -10.45 26.56 -42.57
C HIS A 12 -9.39 25.66 -41.90
N PRO A 13 -8.11 25.73 -42.34
CA PRO A 13 -7.05 24.87 -41.83
C PRO A 13 -6.80 25.10 -40.34
N PHE A 14 -6.91 26.34 -39.86
CA PHE A 14 -6.72 26.67 -38.44
C PHE A 14 -7.79 26.08 -37.53
N VAL A 15 -9.06 26.10 -37.96
CA VAL A 15 -10.18 25.53 -37.18
C VAL A 15 -10.04 24.02 -37.10
N THR A 16 -9.70 23.38 -38.23
CA THR A 16 -9.45 21.94 -38.28
C THR A 16 -8.25 21.54 -37.43
N ALA A 17 -7.18 22.34 -37.43
CA ALA A 17 -6.02 22.11 -36.59
C ALA A 17 -6.37 22.25 -35.09
N ALA A 18 -7.13 23.28 -34.71
CA ALA A 18 -7.59 23.46 -33.33
C ALA A 18 -8.48 22.30 -32.86
N GLU A 19 -9.35 21.77 -33.71
CA GLU A 19 -10.21 20.61 -33.43
C GLU A 19 -9.41 19.36 -33.04
N ILE A 20 -8.20 19.18 -33.61
CA ILE A 20 -7.31 18.05 -33.33
C ILE A 20 -6.33 18.39 -32.18
N LEU A 21 -5.83 19.62 -32.13
CA LEU A 21 -4.86 20.05 -31.12
C LEU A 21 -5.49 20.21 -29.74
N LEU A 22 -6.73 20.66 -29.66
CA LEU A 22 -7.41 20.85 -28.38
C LEU A 22 -7.53 19.54 -27.56
N PRO A 23 -8.10 18.44 -28.09
CA PRO A 23 -8.17 17.19 -27.34
C PRO A 23 -6.80 16.57 -27.05
N THR A 24 -5.81 16.75 -27.94
CA THR A 24 -4.46 16.22 -27.71
C THR A 24 -3.74 16.98 -26.60
N ILE A 25 -3.82 18.31 -26.57
CA ILE A 25 -3.26 19.13 -25.49
C ILE A 25 -3.91 18.80 -24.15
N VAL A 26 -5.25 18.68 -24.11
CA VAL A 26 -5.98 18.30 -22.89
C VAL A 26 -5.52 16.92 -22.40
N MET A 27 -5.40 15.94 -23.29
CA MET A 27 -4.93 14.59 -22.93
C MET A 27 -3.51 14.62 -22.36
N LEU A 28 -2.60 15.35 -23.02
CA LEU A 28 -1.22 15.50 -22.56
C LEU A 28 -1.12 16.20 -21.21
N LEU A 29 -1.94 17.22 -20.97
CA LEU A 29 -1.99 17.93 -19.70
C LEU A 29 -2.47 17.00 -18.57
N LEU A 30 -3.52 16.21 -18.80
CA LEU A 30 -4.01 15.24 -17.82
C LEU A 30 -2.97 14.18 -17.48
N ILE A 31 -2.24 13.69 -18.48
CA ILE A 31 -1.12 12.75 -18.26
C ILE A 31 -0.02 13.43 -17.44
N ALA A 32 0.36 14.67 -17.79
CA ALA A 32 1.39 15.42 -17.07
C ALA A 32 1.02 15.74 -15.61
N ILE A 33 -0.27 15.99 -15.34
CA ILE A 33 -0.77 16.15 -13.97
C ILE A 33 -0.71 14.80 -13.25
N ARG A 34 -1.18 13.72 -13.90
CA ARG A 34 -1.16 12.37 -13.32
C ARG A 34 0.26 11.90 -12.99
N THR A 35 1.27 12.26 -13.77
CA THR A 35 2.67 11.89 -13.46
C THR A 35 3.29 12.73 -12.34
N ARG A 36 2.75 13.92 -12.06
CA ARG A 36 3.22 14.80 -10.98
C ARG A 36 2.53 14.54 -9.65
N VAL A 37 1.32 13.99 -9.67
CA VAL A 37 0.68 13.48 -8.46
C VAL A 37 1.42 12.21 -8.10
N ASP A 38 2.26 12.31 -7.07
CA ASP A 38 3.11 11.22 -6.57
C ASP A 38 2.24 10.03 -6.18
N THR A 39 1.93 9.14 -7.13
CA THR A 39 1.27 7.86 -6.88
C THR A 39 2.30 6.85 -6.43
N ARG A 40 3.19 7.26 -5.52
CA ARG A 40 3.94 6.33 -4.70
C ARG A 40 2.90 5.56 -3.92
N ILE A 41 2.54 4.40 -4.47
CA ILE A 41 1.90 3.35 -3.72
C ILE A 41 2.90 3.04 -2.64
N HIS A 42 2.70 3.61 -1.45
CA HIS A 42 3.37 3.13 -0.27
C HIS A 42 3.05 1.63 -0.25
N PRO A 43 4.06 0.74 -0.34
CA PRO A 43 3.79 -0.67 -0.07
C PRO A 43 3.10 -0.69 1.29
N ALA A 44 2.06 -1.51 1.44
CA ALA A 44 1.44 -1.72 2.74
C ALA A 44 2.52 -2.30 3.66
N GLN A 45 3.27 -1.42 4.31
CA GLN A 45 4.29 -1.82 5.26
C GLN A 45 3.50 -2.28 6.48
N PRO A 46 3.60 -3.56 6.86
CA PRO A 46 3.05 -3.99 8.13
C PRO A 46 3.75 -3.15 9.20
N TYR A 47 2.96 -2.40 9.97
CA TYR A 47 3.46 -1.64 11.12
C TYR A 47 3.69 -2.59 12.30
N ILE A 48 4.49 -3.63 12.07
CA ILE A 48 4.83 -4.64 13.07
C ILE A 48 6.25 -4.29 13.54
N ARG A 49 6.34 -3.85 14.79
CA ARG A 49 7.62 -3.56 15.47
C ARG A 49 8.00 -4.74 16.33
N GLU A 50 9.29 -4.91 16.62
CA GLU A 50 9.81 -6.02 17.44
C GLU A 50 9.13 -6.10 18.82
N ASP A 51 8.72 -4.96 19.40
CA ASP A 51 8.01 -4.89 20.68
C ASP A 51 6.50 -5.24 20.60
N MET A 52 5.96 -5.52 19.40
CA MET A 52 4.53 -5.85 19.20
C MET A 52 4.26 -7.35 19.19
N PHE A 53 5.29 -8.19 19.26
CA PHE A 53 5.13 -9.64 19.32
C PHE A 53 4.88 -10.07 20.76
N VAL A 54 3.68 -10.61 21.02
CA VAL A 54 3.34 -11.26 22.29
C VAL A 54 3.24 -12.75 22.05
N GLU A 55 4.23 -13.52 22.52
CA GLU A 55 4.13 -14.98 22.57
C GLU A 55 3.06 -15.36 23.61
N VAL A 56 2.10 -16.19 23.21
CA VAL A 56 1.03 -16.68 24.10
C VAL A 56 1.20 -18.19 24.29
N GLY A 57 1.29 -18.64 25.54
CA GLY A 57 1.33 -20.06 25.90
C GLY A 57 2.71 -20.67 26.18
N LYS A 58 3.77 -19.86 26.34
CA LYS A 58 5.14 -20.33 26.65
C LYS A 58 5.63 -19.74 27.98
N GLY A 59 5.90 -20.61 28.95
CA GLY A 59 6.54 -20.24 30.23
C GLY A 59 5.81 -19.15 31.03
N ILE A 60 6.25 -17.89 30.89
CA ILE A 60 5.82 -16.69 31.64
C ILE A 60 4.85 -15.81 30.81
N SER A 61 4.44 -16.25 29.62
CA SER A 61 3.50 -15.51 28.78
C SER A 61 2.14 -15.27 29.46
N PRO A 62 1.52 -14.10 29.28
CA PRO A 62 0.14 -13.87 29.72
C PRO A 62 -0.82 -14.90 29.11
N ASN A 63 -1.87 -15.24 29.84
CA ASN A 63 -2.95 -16.06 29.30
C ASN A 63 -3.63 -15.31 28.14
N PHE A 64 -4.03 -16.02 27.08
CA PHE A 64 -4.69 -15.46 25.91
C PHE A 64 -5.91 -14.60 26.26
N GLN A 65 -6.70 -15.01 27.25
CA GLN A 65 -7.84 -14.22 27.73
C GLN A 65 -7.42 -12.86 28.29
N LEU A 66 -6.31 -12.78 29.04
CA LEU A 66 -5.82 -11.52 29.58
C LEU A 66 -5.32 -10.59 28.47
N VAL A 67 -4.72 -11.15 27.41
CA VAL A 67 -4.29 -10.39 26.22
C VAL A 67 -5.51 -9.84 25.47
N LEU A 68 -6.59 -10.62 25.33
CA LEU A 68 -7.83 -10.13 24.70
C LEU A 68 -8.47 -9.00 25.51
N GLU A 69 -8.47 -9.10 26.84
CA GLU A 69 -9.00 -8.06 27.73
C GLU A 69 -8.17 -6.77 27.65
N SER A 70 -6.83 -6.87 27.60
CA SER A 70 -5.97 -5.69 27.43
C SER A 70 -6.14 -5.03 26.07
N LEU A 71 -6.18 -5.81 24.98
CA LEU A 71 -6.42 -5.27 23.63
C LEU A 71 -7.77 -4.58 23.53
N LEU A 72 -8.82 -5.12 24.16
CA LEU A 72 -10.14 -4.50 24.20
C LEU A 72 -10.13 -3.17 24.99
N ALA A 73 -9.37 -3.10 26.08
CA ALA A 73 -9.25 -1.90 26.90
C ALA A 73 -8.47 -0.77 26.19
N GLU A 74 -7.52 -1.13 25.35
CA GLU A 74 -6.64 -0.19 24.63
C GLU A 74 -7.11 0.10 23.19
N GLU A 75 -8.26 -0.46 22.77
CA GLU A 75 -8.80 -0.38 21.40
C GLU A 75 -7.80 -0.86 20.31
N GLU A 76 -6.96 -1.84 20.67
CA GLU A 76 -5.92 -2.37 19.79
C GLU A 76 -6.39 -3.60 18.99
N PHE A 77 -5.73 -3.86 17.86
CA PHE A 77 -6.10 -4.93 16.93
C PHE A 77 -5.22 -6.16 17.10
N LEU A 78 -5.85 -7.33 17.19
CA LEU A 78 -5.15 -8.62 17.14
C LEU A 78 -4.88 -9.02 15.67
N ALA A 79 -3.61 -9.27 15.33
CA ALA A 79 -3.21 -9.83 14.05
C ALA A 79 -2.51 -11.18 14.24
N PHE A 80 -2.84 -12.16 13.40
CA PHE A 80 -2.16 -13.45 13.37
C PHE A 80 -1.09 -13.43 12.28
N ALA A 81 0.18 -13.55 12.67
CA ALA A 81 1.27 -13.72 11.72
C ALA A 81 1.37 -15.21 11.31
N PRO A 82 1.58 -15.51 10.01
CA PRO A 82 1.79 -16.88 9.56
C PRO A 82 3.08 -17.46 10.13
N ASP A 83 3.08 -18.77 10.40
CA ASP A 83 4.24 -19.51 10.89
C ASP A 83 5.33 -19.60 9.80
N THR A 84 6.24 -18.63 9.82
CA THR A 84 7.39 -18.50 8.92
C THR A 84 8.69 -18.54 9.73
N GLU A 85 9.83 -18.84 9.08
CA GLU A 85 11.16 -18.88 9.72
C GLU A 85 11.52 -17.57 10.47
N GLU A 86 10.94 -16.43 10.08
CA GLU A 86 11.14 -15.12 10.73
C GLU A 86 10.33 -14.95 12.03
N THR A 87 9.14 -15.57 12.10
CA THR A 87 8.27 -15.61 13.30
C THR A 87 8.59 -16.77 14.22
N ARG A 88 9.34 -17.76 13.74
CA ARG A 88 9.85 -18.86 14.53
C ARG A 88 11.05 -18.34 15.31
N ILE A 89 10.80 -17.53 16.34
CA ILE A 89 11.82 -17.17 17.31
C ILE A 89 12.35 -18.48 17.87
N ASP A 90 13.52 -18.90 17.37
CA ASP A 90 14.24 -20.05 17.91
C ASP A 90 14.32 -19.83 19.42
N PRO A 91 13.95 -20.82 20.26
CA PRO A 91 14.16 -20.69 21.69
C PRO A 91 15.64 -20.31 21.89
N LEU A 92 15.90 -19.22 22.61
CA LEU A 92 17.24 -18.86 23.05
C LEU A 92 17.97 -20.15 23.46
N PRO A 93 19.22 -20.36 23.00
CA PRO A 93 19.93 -21.58 23.28
C PRO A 93 19.95 -21.79 24.80
N VAL A 94 19.43 -22.94 25.23
CA VAL A 94 19.47 -23.40 26.62
C VAL A 94 20.89 -23.88 26.90
N ASP A 95 21.88 -23.00 26.78
CA ASP A 95 23.29 -23.27 27.00
C ASP A 95 23.97 -22.06 27.64
N GLU A 96 23.43 -21.57 28.76
CA GLU A 96 24.20 -20.78 29.73
C GLU A 96 23.54 -20.76 31.13
N VAL A 97 23.02 -21.90 31.59
CA VAL A 97 22.87 -22.14 33.04
C VAL A 97 24.18 -22.76 33.52
N SER A 98 25.18 -21.90 33.68
CA SER A 98 26.41 -22.27 34.40
C SER A 98 26.05 -22.34 35.88
N PHE A 99 25.96 -23.57 36.40
CA PHE A 99 25.93 -23.81 37.84
C PHE A 99 27.24 -23.33 38.45
N ASN A 100 27.14 -22.33 39.32
CA ASN A 100 28.11 -22.07 40.39
C ASN A 100 27.34 -21.69 41.65
#